data_AF-A0A7S1EQ21-F1
#
_entry.id   AF-A0A7S1EQ21-F1
#
_cell.length_a   1.000
_cell.length_b   1.000
_cell.length_c   1.000
_cell.angle_alpha   90.00
_cell.angle_beta   90.00
_cell.angle_gamma   90.00
#
_symmetry.space_group_name_H-M   'P 1'
#
loop_
_entity.id
_entity.type
_entity.pdbx_description
1 polymer ?
#
loop_
_entity_poly.entity_id
_entity_poly.type
_entity_poly.pdbx_seq_one_letter_code
_entity_poly.pdbx_strand_id
1 'polypeptide(L)'
;MEKAELECRRVEEDKLQMILDMHHHEFRSKVFDTFREEIFHQQYAYTRKMERDLTMKRWSRLAEIGYWNETLTANSDEGRMRYDALVECMAALDHSLEVKTGVHYGLFGASVSRLGSDEQAKKYVPLIESCEMIGCFGLTELGHGSNVR
;
A
#
# COMPACT_ATOMS: atom_id res chain seq x y z
N MET A 1 -42.62 1.72 28.83
CA MET A 1 -41.61 1.48 27.79
C MET A 1 -40.38 0.93 28.49
N GLU A 2 -40.16 -0.37 28.33
CA GLU A 2 -39.06 -1.10 28.94
C GLU A 2 -37.78 -0.83 28.13
N LYS A 3 -36.72 -0.32 28.78
CA LYS A 3 -35.43 -0.12 28.13
C LYS A 3 -34.82 -1.50 27.92
N ALA A 4 -34.73 -1.94 26.67
CA ALA A 4 -33.88 -3.07 26.32
C ALA A 4 -32.43 -2.68 26.62
N GLU A 5 -31.86 -3.26 27.68
CA GLU A 5 -30.41 -3.22 27.90
C GLU A 5 -29.76 -4.03 26.77
N LEU A 6 -29.08 -3.34 25.86
CA LEU A 6 -28.19 -3.97 24.89
C LEU A 6 -27.04 -4.61 25.66
N GLU A 7 -27.12 -5.93 25.87
CA GLU A 7 -25.99 -6.73 26.34
C GLU A 7 -24.85 -6.58 25.33
N CYS A 8 -23.85 -5.76 25.67
CA CYS A 8 -22.64 -5.62 24.87
C CYS A 8 -21.86 -6.93 24.97
N ARG A 9 -22.05 -7.83 24.00
CA ARG A 9 -21.26 -9.05 23.90
C ARG A 9 -19.80 -8.66 23.71
N ARG A 10 -18.97 -8.99 24.70
CA ARG A 10 -17.52 -8.81 24.63
C ARG A 10 -17.00 -9.69 23.50
N VAL A 11 -16.46 -9.07 22.45
CA VAL A 11 -15.84 -9.78 21.33
C VAL A 11 -14.41 -10.14 21.74
N GLU A 12 -13.97 -11.35 21.42
CA GLU A 12 -12.56 -11.71 21.51
C GLU A 12 -11.82 -11.04 20.34
N GLU A 13 -11.25 -9.87 20.61
CA GLU A 13 -10.63 -8.98 19.60
C GLU A 13 -9.58 -9.70 18.76
N ASP A 14 -8.70 -10.48 19.39
CA ASP A 14 -7.65 -11.24 18.70
C ASP A 14 -8.22 -12.26 17.71
N LYS A 15 -9.29 -12.97 18.10
CA LYS A 15 -9.95 -13.95 17.21
C LYS A 15 -10.63 -13.26 16.03
N LEU A 16 -11.26 -12.12 16.27
CA LEU A 16 -11.88 -11.35 15.21
C LEU A 16 -10.83 -10.81 14.24
N GLN A 17 -9.72 -10.28 14.75
CA GLN A 17 -8.62 -9.78 13.94
C GLN A 17 -8.02 -10.89 13.07
N MET A 18 -7.77 -12.08 13.62
CA MET A 18 -7.27 -13.21 12.83
C MET A 18 -8.18 -13.57 11.66
N ILE A 19 -9.50 -13.51 11.87
CA ILE A 19 -10.48 -13.79 10.80
C ILE A 19 -10.52 -12.66 9.76
N LEU A 20 -10.45 -11.40 10.18
CA LEU A 20 -10.55 -10.26 9.27
C LEU A 20 -9.27 -10.04 8.45
N ASP A 21 -8.10 -10.20 9.06
CA ASP A 21 -6.81 -9.99 8.41
C ASP A 21 -6.43 -11.14 7.46
N MET A 22 -6.99 -12.35 7.68
CA MET A 22 -6.85 -13.59 6.91
C MET A 22 -5.42 -14.17 6.78
N HIS A 23 -4.38 -13.35 6.68
CA HIS A 23 -3.00 -13.74 6.46
C HIS A 23 -2.03 -12.68 6.99
N HIS A 24 -0.75 -13.04 7.11
CA HIS A 24 0.36 -12.10 7.39
C HIS A 24 0.21 -11.32 8.72
N HIS A 25 -0.46 -11.88 9.73
CA HIS A 25 -0.78 -11.19 11.00
C HIS A 25 0.42 -10.52 11.67
N GLU A 26 1.56 -11.21 11.77
CA GLU A 26 2.77 -10.63 12.37
C GLU A 26 3.32 -9.46 11.55
N PHE A 27 3.27 -9.56 10.22
CA PHE A 27 3.72 -8.48 9.34
C PHE A 27 2.77 -7.27 9.42
N ARG A 28 1.45 -7.50 9.39
CA ARG A 28 0.43 -6.45 9.59
C ARG A 28 0.62 -5.76 10.93
N SER A 29 0.83 -6.51 12.02
CA SER A 29 1.11 -5.95 13.35
C SER A 29 2.32 -5.03 13.32
N LYS A 30 3.43 -5.44 12.68
CA LYS A 30 4.63 -4.59 12.54
C LYS A 30 4.34 -3.32 11.75
N VAL A 31 3.57 -3.41 10.66
CA VAL A 31 3.17 -2.24 9.86
C VAL A 31 2.32 -1.27 10.68
N PHE A 32 1.34 -1.77 11.44
CA PHE A 32 0.53 -0.93 12.33
C PHE A 32 1.34 -0.33 13.49
N ASP A 33 2.33 -1.05 14.01
CA ASP A 33 3.26 -0.49 15.01
C ASP A 33 4.08 0.66 14.42
N THR A 34 4.55 0.54 13.16
CA THR A 34 5.21 1.65 12.45
C THR A 34 4.30 2.86 12.29
N PHE A 35 2.99 2.66 12.07
CA PHE A 35 2.04 3.77 11.96
C PHE A 35 1.79 4.54 13.27
N ARG A 36 2.38 4.10 14.39
CA ARG A 36 2.42 4.89 15.64
C ARG A 36 3.49 5.98 15.63
N GLU A 37 4.38 6.02 14.64
CA GLU A 37 5.32 7.14 14.50
C GLU A 37 4.58 8.44 14.16
N GLU A 38 5.09 9.58 14.65
CA GLU A 38 4.42 10.88 14.52
C GLU A 38 4.11 11.27 13.06
N ILE A 39 4.95 10.85 12.12
CA ILE A 39 4.77 11.12 10.69
C ILE A 39 3.50 10.49 10.11
N PHE A 40 2.98 9.42 10.72
CA PHE A 40 1.76 8.73 10.30
C PHE A 40 0.52 9.19 11.06
N HIS A 41 0.66 10.06 12.07
CA HIS A 41 -0.51 10.62 12.76
C HIS A 41 -1.40 11.39 11.80
N GLN A 42 -2.70 11.14 11.90
CA GLN A 42 -3.71 11.84 11.11
C GLN A 42 -3.82 13.28 11.57
N GLN A 43 -3.79 14.20 10.61
CA GLN A 43 -3.98 15.63 10.84
C GLN A 43 -4.97 16.15 9.80
N TYR A 44 -5.83 17.07 10.22
CA TYR A 44 -6.85 17.67 9.37
C TYR A 44 -6.43 19.07 8.92
N ALA A 45 -7.17 19.63 7.95
CA ALA A 45 -6.99 20.98 7.44
C ALA A 45 -5.66 21.26 6.72
N TYR A 46 -5.06 20.23 6.13
CA TYR A 46 -3.92 20.41 5.23
C TYR A 46 -4.32 21.00 3.88
N THR A 47 -3.41 21.81 3.34
CA THR A 47 -3.50 22.18 1.93
C THR A 47 -3.06 21.01 1.06
N ARG A 48 -3.50 21.00 -0.21
CA ARG A 48 -3.05 20.00 -1.20
C ARG A 48 -1.52 19.87 -1.30
N LYS A 49 -0.78 20.98 -1.12
CA LYS A 49 0.69 20.93 -1.14
C LYS A 49 1.23 20.18 0.07
N MET A 50 0.71 20.47 1.26
CA MET A 50 1.11 19.81 2.50
C MET A 50 0.82 18.30 2.44
N GLU A 51 -0.35 17.90 1.94
CA GLU A 51 -0.72 16.49 1.74
C GLU A 51 0.27 15.75 0.83
N ARG A 52 0.64 16.37 -0.31
CA ARG A 52 1.62 15.78 -1.24
C ARG A 52 3.00 15.64 -0.62
N ASP A 53 3.45 16.68 0.07
CA ASP A 53 4.76 16.66 0.74
C ASP A 53 4.77 15.60 1.86
N LEU A 54 3.68 15.46 2.62
CA LEU A 54 3.54 14.45 3.67
C LEU A 54 3.47 13.03 3.11
N THR A 55 2.67 12.80 2.07
CA THR A 55 2.58 11.50 1.38
C THR A 55 3.96 11.04 0.91
N MET A 56 4.75 11.95 0.31
CA MET A 56 6.12 11.64 -0.09
C MET A 56 7.01 11.27 1.10
N LYS A 57 6.95 12.01 2.21
CA LYS A 57 7.73 11.71 3.41
C LYS A 57 7.36 10.36 4.01
N ARG A 58 6.07 10.05 4.13
CA ARG A 58 5.56 8.75 4.58
C ARG A 58 6.05 7.62 3.68
N TRP A 59 5.96 7.81 2.37
CA TRP A 59 6.41 6.83 1.39
C TRP A 59 7.92 6.57 1.46
N SER A 60 8.72 7.62 1.61
CA SER A 60 10.17 7.51 1.85
C SER A 60 10.48 6.82 3.17
N ARG A 61 9.74 7.11 4.24
CA ARG A 61 9.92 6.45 5.54
C ARG A 61 9.70 4.94 5.45
N LEU A 62 8.67 4.49 4.73
CA LEU A 62 8.41 3.06 4.50
C LEU A 62 9.50 2.42 3.62
N ALA A 63 10.11 3.19 2.70
CA ALA A 63 11.27 2.74 1.91
C ALA A 63 12.49 2.49 2.79
N GLU A 64 12.81 3.41 3.71
CA GLU A 64 13.93 3.29 4.65
C GLU A 64 13.79 2.07 5.57
N ILE A 65 12.56 1.71 5.96
CA ILE A 65 12.26 0.52 6.76
C ILE A 65 12.44 -0.77 5.94
N GLY A 66 12.43 -0.68 4.61
CA GLY A 66 12.57 -1.81 3.70
C GLY A 66 11.25 -2.52 3.37
N TYR A 67 10.10 -1.87 3.56
CA TYR A 67 8.82 -2.49 3.23
C TYR A 67 8.62 -2.73 1.73
N TRP A 68 9.31 -1.96 0.88
CA TRP A 68 9.30 -2.14 -0.57
C TRP A 68 10.16 -3.29 -1.07
N ASN A 69 11.03 -3.85 -0.22
CA ASN A 69 11.89 -4.96 -0.62
C ASN A 69 11.06 -6.13 -1.13
N GLU A 70 11.51 -6.69 -2.25
CA GLU A 70 10.92 -7.85 -2.89
C GLU A 70 9.47 -7.65 -3.38
N THR A 71 8.98 -6.41 -3.46
CA THR A 71 7.62 -6.12 -3.95
C THR A 71 7.42 -6.51 -5.41
N LEU A 72 8.45 -6.34 -6.25
CA LEU A 72 8.44 -6.70 -7.66
C LEU A 72 9.24 -7.98 -7.93
N THR A 73 10.24 -8.28 -7.09
CA THR A 73 11.18 -9.37 -7.33
C THR A 73 10.80 -10.70 -6.65
N ALA A 74 9.97 -10.69 -5.60
CA ALA A 74 9.35 -11.93 -5.09
C ALA A 74 8.23 -12.38 -6.04
N ASN A 75 8.62 -13.00 -7.14
CA ASN A 75 7.74 -13.62 -8.14
C ASN A 75 7.06 -14.88 -7.57
N SER A 76 6.25 -14.72 -6.53
CA SER A 76 5.54 -15.78 -5.81
C SER A 76 4.19 -15.29 -5.28
N ASP A 77 3.27 -16.22 -5.05
CA ASP A 77 1.97 -15.91 -4.44
C ASP A 77 2.15 -15.31 -3.04
N GLU A 78 3.12 -15.80 -2.26
CA GLU A 78 3.43 -15.25 -0.94
C GLU A 78 3.91 -13.80 -1.02
N GLY A 79 4.81 -13.49 -1.97
CA GLY A 79 5.27 -12.11 -2.21
C GLY A 79 4.12 -11.18 -2.59
N ARG A 80 3.19 -11.66 -3.43
CA ARG A 80 1.97 -10.93 -3.79
C ARG A 80 1.07 -10.68 -2.58
N MET A 81 0.83 -11.70 -1.76
CA MET A 81 0.01 -11.61 -0.56
C MET A 81 0.63 -10.70 0.51
N ARG A 82 1.96 -10.67 0.63
CA ARG A 82 2.67 -9.71 1.48
C ARG A 82 2.44 -8.27 1.01
N TYR A 83 2.51 -8.04 -0.30
CA TYR A 83 2.23 -6.72 -0.87
C TYR A 83 0.75 -6.33 -0.68
N ASP A 84 -0.21 -7.25 -0.85
CA ASP A 84 -1.63 -7.03 -0.52
C ASP A 84 -1.80 -6.61 0.94
N ALA A 85 -1.20 -7.35 1.88
CA ALA A 85 -1.28 -7.02 3.31
C ALA A 85 -0.75 -5.60 3.61
N LEU A 86 0.37 -5.21 2.99
CA LEU A 86 0.95 -3.87 3.18
C LEU A 86 0.01 -2.77 2.65
N VAL A 87 -0.53 -2.96 1.44
CA VAL A 87 -1.46 -2.03 0.78
C VAL A 87 -2.75 -1.87 1.59
N GLU A 88 -3.30 -2.97 2.11
CA GLU A 88 -4.49 -2.94 2.96
C GLU A 88 -4.24 -2.19 4.28
N CYS A 89 -3.09 -2.43 4.93
CA CYS A 89 -2.71 -1.65 6.12
C CYS A 89 -2.62 -0.16 5.79
N MET A 90 -2.00 0.21 4.66
CA MET A 90 -1.94 1.60 4.22
C MET A 90 -3.33 2.19 3.93
N ALA A 91 -4.23 1.41 3.32
CA ALA A 91 -5.60 1.85 3.04
C ALA A 91 -6.39 2.15 4.33
N ALA A 92 -6.11 1.44 5.43
CA ALA A 92 -6.68 1.73 6.73
C ALA A 92 -6.16 3.05 7.35
N LEU A 93 -5.01 3.55 6.89
CA LEU A 93 -4.39 4.77 7.37
C LEU A 93 -4.62 5.97 6.43
N ASP A 94 -4.16 5.89 5.18
CA ASP A 94 -4.07 7.01 4.24
C ASP A 94 -4.15 6.53 2.78
N HIS A 95 -5.27 6.83 2.12
CA HIS A 95 -5.50 6.48 0.72
C HIS A 95 -4.54 7.16 -0.26
N SER A 96 -4.00 8.35 0.06
CA SER A 96 -3.02 8.99 -0.84
C SER A 96 -1.73 8.19 -0.90
N LEU A 97 -1.29 7.66 0.26
CA LEU A 97 -0.12 6.81 0.37
C LEU A 97 -0.34 5.45 -0.31
N GLU A 98 -1.50 4.85 -0.09
CA GLU A 98 -1.90 3.59 -0.73
C GLU A 98 -1.95 3.74 -2.26
N VAL A 99 -2.68 4.71 -2.80
CA VAL A 99 -2.77 4.94 -4.25
C VAL A 99 -1.41 5.26 -4.86
N LYS A 100 -0.58 6.07 -4.20
CA LYS A 100 0.79 6.35 -4.67
C LYS A 100 1.59 5.06 -4.82
N THR A 101 1.52 4.19 -3.81
CA THR A 101 2.21 2.89 -3.81
C THR A 101 1.64 1.97 -4.90
N GLY A 102 0.32 1.91 -5.03
CA GLY A 102 -0.39 1.12 -6.05
C GLY A 102 -0.05 1.54 -7.48
N VAL A 103 0.00 2.85 -7.77
CA VAL A 103 0.41 3.36 -9.09
C VAL A 103 1.86 2.99 -9.39
N HIS A 104 2.73 3.13 -8.40
CA HIS A 104 4.16 2.90 -8.60
C HIS A 104 4.51 1.42 -8.78
N TYR A 105 4.12 0.57 -7.82
CA TYR A 105 4.45 -0.86 -7.83
C TYR A 105 3.42 -1.69 -8.58
N GLY A 106 2.13 -1.46 -8.33
CA GLY A 106 1.03 -2.26 -8.89
C GLY A 106 0.75 -2.00 -10.36
N LEU A 107 0.96 -0.77 -10.86
CA LEU A 107 0.72 -0.44 -12.27
C LEU A 107 2.02 -0.33 -13.06
N PHE A 108 2.87 0.65 -12.73
CA PHE A 108 4.11 0.89 -13.45
C PHE A 108 5.11 -0.27 -13.31
N GLY A 109 5.51 -0.59 -12.07
CA GLY A 109 6.47 -1.65 -11.78
C GLY A 109 6.02 -3.02 -12.26
N ALA A 110 4.78 -3.41 -11.97
CA ALA A 110 4.22 -4.68 -12.42
C ALA A 110 4.15 -4.79 -13.95
N SER A 111 3.84 -3.69 -14.66
CA SER A 111 3.82 -3.69 -16.13
C SER A 111 5.23 -3.91 -16.70
N VAL A 112 6.24 -3.23 -16.16
CA VAL A 112 7.64 -3.45 -16.57
C VAL A 112 8.10 -4.87 -16.24
N SER A 113 7.76 -5.38 -15.06
CA SER A 113 8.17 -6.71 -14.60
C SER A 113 7.48 -7.87 -15.34
N ARG A 114 6.20 -7.71 -15.74
CA ARG A 114 5.40 -8.80 -16.31
C ARG A 114 5.27 -8.75 -17.82
N LEU A 115 5.37 -7.57 -18.42
CA LEU A 115 5.19 -7.36 -19.87
C LEU A 115 6.49 -6.95 -20.57
N GLY A 116 7.50 -6.53 -19.83
CA GLY A 116 8.81 -6.20 -20.38
C GLY A 116 9.60 -7.44 -20.80
N SER A 117 10.56 -7.28 -21.70
CA SER A 117 11.54 -8.32 -22.01
C SER A 117 12.47 -8.57 -20.82
N ASP A 118 13.16 -9.72 -20.80
CA ASP A 118 14.15 -10.04 -19.76
C ASP A 118 15.22 -8.95 -19.59
N GLU A 119 15.65 -8.34 -20.69
CA GLU A 119 16.60 -7.21 -20.67
C GLU A 119 16.01 -5.96 -20.01
N GLN A 120 14.75 -5.63 -20.31
CA GLN A 120 14.05 -4.50 -19.70
C GLN A 120 13.82 -4.74 -18.21
N ALA A 121 13.35 -5.94 -17.83
CA ALA A 121 13.11 -6.30 -16.44
C ALA A 121 14.41 -6.23 -15.63
N LYS A 122 15.50 -6.84 -16.12
CA LYS A 122 16.82 -6.83 -15.47
C LYS A 122 17.37 -5.41 -15.28
N LYS A 123 17.11 -4.50 -16.23
CA LYS A 123 17.58 -3.11 -16.16
C LYS A 123 16.74 -2.24 -15.23
N TYR A 124 15.41 -2.34 -15.31
CA TYR A 124 14.53 -1.36 -14.70
C TYR A 124 13.92 -1.82 -13.37
N VAL A 125 13.58 -3.09 -13.19
CA VAL A 125 12.91 -3.56 -11.96
C VAL A 125 13.70 -3.22 -10.69
N PRO A 126 15.03 -3.40 -10.62
CA PRO A 126 15.79 -3.02 -9.41
C PRO A 126 15.74 -1.52 -9.11
N LEU A 127 15.73 -0.67 -10.14
CA LEU A 127 15.65 0.79 -9.99
C LEU A 127 14.26 1.23 -9.52
N ILE A 128 13.22 0.55 -10.00
CA ILE A 128 11.83 0.78 -9.59
C ILE A 128 11.65 0.32 -8.14
N GLU A 129 12.12 -0.88 -7.81
CA GLU A 129 11.98 -1.48 -6.47
C GLU A 129 12.60 -0.60 -5.38
N SER A 130 13.82 -0.13 -5.63
CA SER A 130 14.60 0.76 -4.74
C SER A 130 14.13 2.23 -4.71
N CYS A 131 13.10 2.57 -5.48
CA CYS A 131 12.63 3.95 -5.68
C CYS A 131 13.65 4.92 -6.32
N GLU A 132 14.78 4.43 -6.86
CA GLU A 132 15.70 5.25 -7.67
C GLU A 132 15.02 5.74 -8.96
N MET A 133 14.06 4.96 -9.47
CA MET A 133 13.20 5.31 -10.58
C MET A 133 11.74 5.32 -10.14
N ILE A 134 11.20 6.51 -9.84
CA ILE A 134 9.78 6.69 -9.53
C ILE A 134 8.99 6.89 -10.82
N GLY A 135 8.05 5.99 -11.12
CA GLY A 135 7.19 6.07 -12.30
C GLY A 135 5.69 6.15 -12.01
N CYS A 136 4.93 6.30 -13.10
CA CYS A 136 3.47 6.38 -13.14
C CYS A 136 2.91 5.53 -14.28
N PHE A 137 1.59 5.47 -14.41
CA PHE A 137 0.90 4.70 -15.44
C PHE A 137 -0.01 5.59 -16.28
N GLY A 138 0.37 5.82 -17.54
CA GLY A 138 -0.41 6.62 -18.49
C GLY A 138 -1.28 5.73 -19.35
N LEU A 139 -2.55 5.59 -18.98
CA LEU A 139 -3.56 4.86 -19.76
C LEU A 139 -4.74 5.75 -20.14
N THR A 140 -5.28 6.50 -19.18
CA THR A 140 -6.44 7.37 -19.39
C THR A 140 -6.07 8.60 -20.20
N GLU A 141 -6.87 8.90 -21.22
CA GLU A 141 -6.77 10.09 -22.05
C GLU A 141 -8.02 10.99 -21.88
N LEU A 142 -7.96 12.24 -22.34
CA LEU A 142 -9.06 13.19 -22.19
C LEU A 142 -10.40 12.69 -22.77
N GLY A 143 -10.35 11.92 -23.86
CA GLY A 143 -11.52 11.34 -24.52
C GLY A 143 -11.81 9.87 -24.18
N HIS A 144 -10.91 9.18 -23.46
CA HIS A 144 -10.95 7.72 -23.29
C HIS A 144 -10.54 7.30 -21.88
N GLY A 145 -11.48 6.69 -21.14
CA GLY A 145 -11.24 6.09 -19.83
C GLY A 145 -11.65 4.62 -19.82
N SER A 146 -12.95 4.34 -19.84
CA SER A 146 -13.46 2.96 -19.84
C SER A 146 -13.24 2.23 -21.17
N ASN A 147 -13.30 2.95 -22.30
CA ASN A 147 -12.99 2.38 -23.62
C ASN A 147 -11.50 2.58 -23.94
N VAL A 148 -10.70 1.54 -23.66
CA VAL A 148 -9.25 1.52 -23.93
C VAL A 148 -8.89 1.02 -25.34
N ARG A 149 -9.90 0.73 -26.18
CA ARG A 149 -9.75 0.27 -27.57
C ARG A 149 -10.06 1.35 -28.57
#